data_AF-A0A8S8XIG8-F1
#
_entry.id   AF-A0A8S8XIG8-F1
#
_cell.length_a   1.000
_cell.length_b   1.000
_cell.length_c   1.000
_cell.angle_alpha   90.00
_cell.angle_beta   90.00
_cell.angle_gamma   90.00
#
_symmetry.space_group_name_H-M   'P 1'
#
loop_
_entity.id
_entity.type
_entity.pdbx_description
1 polymer ?
#
loop_
_entity_poly.entity_id
_entity_poly.type
_entity_poly.pdbx_seq_one_letter_code
_entity_poly.pdbx_strand_id
1 'polypeptide(L)'
;MVRLVLFATFAAALVAATVAPSHAFAVARADAVDDELRAYDQLLKPTGDALAAIKCDARDCVPALLAAMRGHDQAIRRGVQTIKLECEKLDEAAKKRCADGVQKRSDQSDRANSERLKQIVDKYGWPSTKEFGEAAEAAAWLIALHADHDRPFQRHVLQLLERSTASGESPERHRAFLYDRIAVADHKPQRWGTQGRCVANKWEPFPIEDADTVDQRRSAAGMAPMATYRSAVDPTSCAGKN
;
A
#
# COMPACT_ATOMS: atom_id res chain seq x y z
N MET A 1 40.02 8.84 -17.13
CA MET A 1 39.09 9.35 -16.10
C MET A 1 37.80 8.53 -16.14
N VAL A 2 37.81 7.35 -15.53
CA VAL A 2 36.62 6.48 -15.37
C VAL A 2 36.81 5.77 -14.04
N ARG A 3 36.20 6.29 -12.97
CA ARG A 3 36.02 5.62 -11.66
C ARG A 3 35.35 6.61 -10.69
N LEU A 4 34.02 6.74 -10.72
CA LEU A 4 33.19 7.10 -9.54
C LEU A 4 31.67 7.13 -9.84
N VAL A 5 31.08 6.11 -10.47
CA VAL A 5 29.59 6.06 -10.64
C VAL A 5 28.99 4.69 -10.28
N LEU A 6 29.72 3.81 -9.58
CA LEU A 6 29.27 2.42 -9.35
C LEU A 6 29.02 2.01 -7.89
N PHE A 7 28.89 2.95 -6.95
CA PHE A 7 28.67 2.62 -5.53
C PHE A 7 27.34 3.11 -4.93
N ALA A 8 26.56 3.93 -5.62
CA ALA A 8 25.29 4.45 -5.09
C ALA A 8 24.04 3.62 -5.50
N THR A 9 24.15 2.72 -6.47
CA THR A 9 23.01 1.93 -6.99
C THR A 9 22.81 0.58 -6.30
N PHE A 10 23.73 0.12 -5.44
CA PHE A 10 23.60 -1.19 -4.78
C PHE A 10 23.02 -1.15 -3.36
N ALA A 11 23.04 -0.01 -2.67
CA ALA A 11 22.57 0.08 -1.28
C ALA A 11 21.03 0.08 -1.15
N ALA A 12 20.29 0.55 -2.17
CA ALA A 12 18.83 0.59 -2.13
C ALA A 12 18.17 -0.78 -2.43
N ALA A 13 18.89 -1.70 -3.10
CA ALA A 13 18.38 -3.02 -3.43
C ALA A 13 18.51 -4.05 -2.29
N LEU A 14 19.39 -3.79 -1.31
CA LEU A 14 19.69 -4.75 -0.24
C LEU A 14 18.78 -4.66 1.00
N VAL A 15 17.97 -3.61 1.16
CA VAL A 15 17.06 -3.48 2.31
C VAL A 15 15.71 -4.16 2.06
N ALA A 16 15.42 -4.58 0.82
CA ALA A 16 14.17 -5.24 0.46
C ALA A 16 14.16 -6.76 0.68
N ALA A 17 15.32 -7.38 0.95
CA ALA A 17 15.44 -8.82 1.12
C ALA A 17 16.24 -9.16 2.38
N THR A 18 15.50 -9.45 3.46
CA THR A 18 15.86 -10.21 4.68
C THR A 18 15.45 -9.48 5.98
N VAL A 19 14.15 -9.28 6.16
CA VAL A 19 13.59 -9.56 7.48
C VAL A 19 12.82 -10.85 7.32
N ALA A 20 13.55 -11.97 7.38
CA ALA A 20 12.91 -13.24 7.70
C ALA A 20 12.36 -13.08 9.13
N PRO A 21 11.09 -13.40 9.38
CA PRO A 21 10.54 -13.31 10.72
C PRO A 21 11.11 -14.47 11.55
N SER A 22 12.29 -14.28 12.14
CA SER A 22 12.81 -15.19 13.17
C SER A 22 12.13 -14.97 14.52
N HIS A 23 11.35 -13.89 14.67
CA HIS A 23 10.35 -13.77 15.71
C HIS A 23 9.00 -14.02 15.05
N ALA A 24 8.53 -15.28 15.13
CA ALA A 24 7.12 -15.54 14.96
C ALA A 24 6.41 -14.78 16.07
N PHE A 25 5.77 -13.66 15.72
CA PHE A 25 4.85 -12.97 16.63
C PHE A 25 3.85 -14.02 17.08
N ALA A 26 3.93 -14.42 18.34
CA ALA A 26 3.18 -15.55 18.87
C ALA A 26 2.46 -15.07 20.12
N VAL A 27 1.37 -14.32 19.92
CA VAL A 27 0.51 -13.96 21.05
C VAL A 27 -0.18 -15.22 21.53
N ALA A 28 0.49 -15.95 22.42
CA ALA A 28 -0.07 -17.16 23.01
C ALA A 28 -1.05 -16.82 24.15
N ARG A 29 -1.01 -15.59 24.67
CA ARG A 29 -1.79 -15.15 25.84
C ARG A 29 -2.13 -13.66 25.80
N ALA A 30 -3.27 -13.32 26.40
CA ALA A 30 -3.81 -11.97 26.45
C ALA A 30 -2.88 -10.94 27.12
N ASP A 31 -2.14 -11.35 28.15
CA ASP A 31 -1.20 -10.52 28.90
C ASP A 31 0.07 -10.16 28.11
N ALA A 32 0.41 -10.95 27.07
CA ALA A 32 1.58 -10.73 26.22
C ALA A 32 1.35 -9.75 25.05
N VAL A 33 0.11 -9.32 24.80
CA VAL A 33 -0.24 -8.48 23.62
C VAL A 33 0.65 -7.24 23.52
N ASP A 34 0.85 -6.51 24.62
CA ASP A 34 1.60 -5.26 24.60
C ASP A 34 3.11 -5.48 24.38
N ASP A 35 3.66 -6.58 24.92
CA ASP A 35 5.06 -6.97 24.71
C ASP A 35 5.32 -7.37 23.27
N GLU A 36 4.44 -8.17 22.67
CA GLU A 36 4.53 -8.58 21.28
C GLU A 36 4.45 -7.36 20.35
N LEU A 37 3.50 -6.44 20.60
CA LEU A 37 3.39 -5.18 19.86
C LEU A 37 4.66 -4.32 19.97
N ARG A 38 5.32 -4.27 21.13
CA ARG A 38 6.62 -3.61 21.29
C ARG A 38 7.73 -4.31 20.51
N ALA A 39 7.78 -5.65 20.54
CA ALA A 39 8.74 -6.41 19.75
C ALA A 39 8.57 -6.15 18.25
N TYR A 40 7.32 -6.03 17.79
CA TYR A 40 7.00 -5.66 16.42
C TYR A 40 7.49 -4.25 16.05
N ASP A 41 7.38 -3.27 16.95
CA ASP A 41 7.97 -1.94 16.72
C ASP A 41 9.49 -2.01 16.53
N GLN A 42 10.18 -2.86 17.30
CA GLN A 42 11.62 -3.08 17.13
C GLN A 42 11.97 -3.72 15.78
N LEU A 43 11.12 -4.63 15.27
CA LEU A 43 11.30 -5.22 13.93
C LEU A 43 11.11 -4.19 12.81
N LEU A 44 10.23 -3.21 12.99
CA LEU A 44 9.99 -2.14 12.01
C LEU A 44 11.06 -1.05 12.06
N LYS A 45 11.72 -0.87 13.21
CA LYS A 45 12.69 0.20 13.47
C LYS A 45 13.74 0.39 12.36
N PRO A 46 14.39 -0.66 11.81
CA PRO A 46 15.39 -0.47 10.76
C PRO A 46 14.83 0.21 9.49
N THR A 47 13.60 -0.14 9.09
CA THR A 47 12.96 0.48 7.91
C THR A 47 12.54 1.93 8.17
N GLY A 48 12.11 2.24 9.40
CA GLY A 48 11.80 3.61 9.82
C GLY A 48 13.05 4.49 9.91
N ASP A 49 14.14 3.97 10.49
CA ASP A 49 15.43 4.65 10.56
C ASP A 49 15.99 4.91 9.15
N ALA A 50 15.90 3.93 8.25
CA ALA A 50 16.34 4.08 6.87
C ALA A 50 15.55 5.17 6.13
N LEU A 51 14.23 5.25 6.32
CA LEU A 51 13.40 6.32 5.77
C LEU A 51 13.79 7.69 6.37
N ALA A 52 13.96 7.78 7.70
CA ALA A 52 14.31 9.02 8.39
C ALA A 52 15.71 9.54 8.00
N ALA A 53 16.63 8.67 7.62
CA ALA A 53 17.98 9.04 7.20
C ALA A 53 18.02 9.71 5.81
N ILE A 54 16.97 9.59 5.00
CA ILE A 54 16.93 10.16 3.65
C ILE A 54 16.70 11.68 3.74
N LYS A 55 17.78 12.43 3.58
CA LYS A 55 17.71 13.86 3.30
C LYS A 55 17.28 14.05 1.86
N CYS A 56 16.16 14.72 1.63
CA CYS A 56 15.64 14.93 0.29
C CYS A 56 15.24 16.39 0.07
N ASP A 57 16.25 17.19 -0.22
CA ASP A 57 16.16 18.65 -0.40
C ASP A 57 16.04 19.05 -1.88
N ALA A 58 16.44 18.15 -2.79
CA ALA A 58 16.45 18.33 -4.23
C ALA A 58 15.47 17.36 -4.93
N ARG A 59 15.44 17.36 -6.27
CA ARG A 59 14.50 16.56 -7.07
C ARG A 59 15.00 15.13 -7.31
N ASP A 60 16.31 14.96 -7.40
CA ASP A 60 16.99 13.69 -7.70
C ASP A 60 16.87 12.63 -6.59
N CYS A 61 16.67 13.04 -5.34
CA CYS A 61 16.44 12.14 -4.21
C CYS A 61 15.02 11.56 -4.12
N VAL A 62 14.03 12.16 -4.83
CA VAL A 62 12.61 11.80 -4.70
C VAL A 62 12.33 10.32 -4.98
N PRO A 63 12.93 9.68 -6.01
CA PRO A 63 12.72 8.25 -6.24
C PRO A 63 13.19 7.39 -5.06
N ALA A 64 14.34 7.70 -4.47
CA ALA A 64 14.87 6.96 -3.31
C ALA A 64 13.99 7.16 -2.08
N LEU A 65 13.50 8.37 -1.85
CA LEU A 65 12.57 8.68 -0.78
C LEU A 65 11.25 7.90 -0.94
N LEU A 66 10.61 7.96 -2.11
CA LEU A 66 9.36 7.23 -2.39
C LEU A 66 9.56 5.72 -2.25
N ALA A 67 10.70 5.18 -2.68
CA ALA A 67 11.02 3.77 -2.51
C ALA A 67 11.12 3.38 -1.02
N ALA A 68 11.74 4.22 -0.19
CA ALA A 68 11.83 3.98 1.26
C ALA A 68 10.48 4.12 1.97
N MET A 69 9.67 5.12 1.58
CA MET A 69 8.30 5.30 2.09
C MET A 69 7.45 4.05 1.81
N ARG A 70 7.44 3.58 0.55
CA ARG A 70 6.79 2.33 0.17
C ARG A 70 7.36 1.13 0.92
N GLY A 71 8.68 1.05 1.05
CA GLY A 71 9.35 -0.04 1.76
C GLY A 71 8.88 -0.17 3.21
N HIS A 72 8.82 0.96 3.92
CA HIS A 72 8.35 1.03 5.29
C HIS A 72 6.84 0.71 5.41
N ASP A 73 5.99 1.31 4.57
CA ASP A 73 4.54 1.00 4.50
C ASP A 73 4.28 -0.50 4.30
N GLN A 74 4.97 -1.11 3.33
CA GLN A 74 4.78 -2.52 3.02
C GLN A 74 5.35 -3.44 4.10
N ALA A 75 6.41 -3.04 4.81
CA ALA A 75 6.90 -3.78 5.98
C ALA A 75 5.87 -3.79 7.11
N ILE A 76 5.21 -2.66 7.34
CA ILE A 76 4.10 -2.57 8.32
C ILE A 76 2.95 -3.48 7.88
N ARG A 77 2.48 -3.38 6.64
CA ARG A 77 1.32 -4.16 6.18
C ARG A 77 1.56 -5.67 6.18
N ARG A 78 2.77 -6.13 5.83
CA ARG A 78 3.14 -7.56 5.94
C ARG A 78 3.08 -8.04 7.38
N GLY A 79 3.62 -7.27 8.33
CA GLY A 79 3.56 -7.63 9.75
C GLY A 79 2.12 -7.62 10.27
N VAL A 80 1.34 -6.60 9.93
CA VAL A 80 -0.10 -6.50 10.28
C VAL A 80 -0.88 -7.73 9.85
N GLN A 81 -0.67 -8.20 8.61
CA GLN A 81 -1.36 -9.37 8.10
C GLN A 81 -1.04 -10.62 8.91
N THR A 82 0.24 -10.85 9.23
CA THR A 82 0.67 -11.98 10.06
C THR A 82 0.12 -11.89 11.48
N ILE A 83 0.25 -10.73 12.11
CA ILE A 83 -0.16 -10.52 13.49
C ILE A 83 -1.68 -10.67 13.64
N LYS A 84 -2.45 -10.15 12.69
CA LYS A 84 -3.91 -10.20 12.76
C LYS A 84 -4.43 -11.63 12.84
N LEU A 85 -3.79 -12.59 12.17
CA LEU A 85 -4.14 -14.01 12.26
C LEU A 85 -3.89 -14.59 13.66
N GLU A 86 -2.88 -14.10 14.36
CA GLU A 86 -2.60 -14.48 15.75
C GLU A 86 -3.56 -13.80 16.74
N CYS A 87 -3.94 -12.55 16.49
CA CYS A 87 -4.95 -11.85 17.30
C CYS A 87 -6.30 -12.60 17.33
N GLU A 88 -6.68 -13.27 16.24
CA GLU A 88 -7.94 -14.05 16.14
C GLU A 88 -8.01 -15.25 17.10
N LYS A 89 -6.87 -15.69 17.66
CA LYS A 89 -6.79 -16.83 18.59
C LYS A 89 -7.04 -16.43 20.05
N LEU A 90 -7.14 -15.13 20.33
CA LEU A 90 -7.27 -14.58 21.67
C LEU A 90 -8.74 -14.46 22.11
N ASP A 91 -8.96 -14.24 23.41
CA ASP A 91 -10.28 -13.81 23.89
C ASP A 91 -10.68 -12.46 23.28
N GLU A 92 -11.99 -12.15 23.25
CA GLU A 92 -12.51 -10.98 22.55
C GLU A 92 -11.87 -9.65 22.96
N ALA A 93 -11.57 -9.48 24.26
CA ALA A 93 -10.97 -8.24 24.76
C ALA A 93 -9.51 -8.10 24.28
N ALA A 94 -8.73 -9.18 24.36
CA ALA A 94 -7.35 -9.22 23.91
C ALA A 94 -7.24 -9.18 22.38
N LYS A 95 -8.14 -9.87 21.66
CA LYS A 95 -8.27 -9.81 20.20
C LYS A 95 -8.50 -8.38 19.73
N LYS A 96 -9.48 -7.67 20.32
CA LYS A 96 -9.74 -6.28 19.98
C LYS A 96 -8.53 -5.39 20.24
N ARG A 97 -7.91 -5.51 21.42
CA ARG A 97 -6.73 -4.72 21.80
C ARG A 97 -5.54 -4.98 20.87
N CYS A 98 -5.32 -6.24 20.48
CA CYS A 98 -4.30 -6.66 19.53
C CYS A 98 -4.56 -6.07 18.14
N ALA A 99 -5.78 -6.23 17.61
CA ALA A 99 -6.18 -5.70 16.31
C ALA A 99 -6.07 -4.16 16.24
N ASP A 100 -6.55 -3.46 17.27
CA ASP A 100 -6.45 -1.99 17.36
C ASP A 100 -4.99 -1.54 17.42
N GLY A 101 -4.16 -2.24 18.21
CA GLY A 101 -2.74 -1.95 18.35
C GLY A 101 -2.00 -2.07 17.02
N VAL A 102 -2.26 -3.13 16.27
CA VAL A 102 -1.67 -3.33 14.94
C VAL A 102 -2.19 -2.29 13.94
N GLN A 103 -3.49 -2.06 13.89
CA GLN A 103 -4.11 -1.10 12.96
C GLN A 103 -3.55 0.30 13.16
N LYS A 104 -3.32 0.72 14.41
CA LYS A 104 -2.73 2.01 14.75
C LYS A 104 -1.39 2.27 14.02
N ARG A 105 -0.57 1.23 13.80
CA ARG A 105 0.73 1.35 13.13
C ARG A 105 0.56 1.60 11.63
N SER A 106 -0.39 0.94 10.99
CA SER A 106 -0.78 1.24 9.61
C SER A 106 -1.30 2.66 9.49
N ASP A 107 -2.21 3.08 10.38
CA ASP A 107 -2.79 4.43 10.33
C ASP A 107 -1.74 5.54 10.52
N GLN A 108 -0.77 5.32 11.41
CA GLN A 108 0.35 6.25 11.62
C GLN A 108 1.23 6.34 10.37
N SER A 109 1.55 5.20 9.75
CA SER A 109 2.32 5.16 8.50
C SER A 109 1.58 5.86 7.37
N ASP A 110 0.29 5.59 7.19
CA ASP A 110 -0.53 6.17 6.13
C ASP A 110 -0.59 7.69 6.26
N ARG A 111 -0.75 8.23 7.48
CA ARG A 111 -0.73 9.67 7.73
C ARG A 111 0.63 10.29 7.42
N ALA A 112 1.72 9.72 7.94
CA ALA A 112 3.06 10.24 7.70
C ALA A 112 3.43 10.21 6.21
N ASN A 113 3.09 9.12 5.53
CA ASN A 113 3.33 8.98 4.09
C ASN A 113 2.47 9.93 3.26
N SER A 114 1.21 10.13 3.62
CA SER A 114 0.31 11.07 2.93
C SER A 114 0.82 12.50 3.03
N GLU A 115 1.24 12.94 4.22
CA GLU A 115 1.83 14.27 4.41
C GLU A 115 3.11 14.45 3.60
N ARG A 116 3.98 13.44 3.59
CA ARG A 116 5.21 13.52 2.82
C ARG A 116 4.96 13.49 1.31
N LEU A 117 3.98 12.72 0.83
CA LEU A 117 3.62 12.70 -0.58
C LEU A 117 2.98 14.02 -1.02
N LYS A 118 2.14 14.66 -0.20
CA LYS A 118 1.62 16.02 -0.48
C LYS A 118 2.76 17.00 -0.72
N GLN A 119 3.78 17.02 0.14
CA GLN A 119 4.94 17.90 -0.04
C GLN A 119 5.68 17.66 -1.36
N ILE A 120 5.79 16.40 -1.80
CA ILE A 120 6.38 16.05 -3.10
C ILE A 120 5.49 16.57 -4.23
N VAL A 121 4.18 16.32 -4.15
CA VAL A 121 3.19 16.76 -5.16
C VAL A 121 3.13 18.28 -5.28
N ASP A 122 3.15 19.00 -4.16
CA ASP A 122 3.11 20.46 -4.13
C ASP A 122 4.38 21.07 -4.74
N LYS A 123 5.54 20.45 -4.51
CA LYS A 123 6.82 20.97 -4.98
C LYS A 123 7.15 20.59 -6.42
N TYR A 124 6.81 19.37 -6.84
CA TYR A 124 7.25 18.79 -8.11
C TYR A 124 6.12 18.32 -9.02
N GLY A 125 4.86 18.37 -8.58
CA GLY A 125 3.74 17.75 -9.27
C GLY A 125 3.67 16.24 -9.04
N TRP A 126 2.79 15.57 -9.78
CA TRP A 126 2.63 14.12 -9.68
C TRP A 126 3.93 13.40 -10.05
N PRO A 127 4.44 12.46 -9.23
CA PRO A 127 5.67 11.72 -9.52
C PRO A 127 5.51 10.73 -10.69
N SER A 128 5.35 11.23 -11.91
CA SER A 128 5.02 10.40 -13.08
C SER A 128 6.19 9.52 -13.51
N THR A 129 5.89 8.46 -14.28
CA THR A 129 6.89 7.54 -14.83
C THR A 129 7.96 8.27 -15.64
N LYS A 130 7.57 9.27 -16.42
CA LYS A 130 8.49 10.04 -17.27
C LYS A 130 9.48 10.86 -16.45
N GLU A 131 9.04 11.39 -15.33
CA GLU A 131 9.84 12.32 -14.53
C GLU A 131 10.69 11.61 -13.47
N PHE A 132 10.11 10.63 -12.78
CA PHE A 132 10.73 9.98 -11.62
C PHE A 132 10.94 8.47 -11.81
N GLY A 133 10.49 7.90 -12.92
CA GLY A 133 10.57 6.46 -13.21
C GLY A 133 9.39 5.66 -12.64
N GLU A 134 9.18 4.48 -13.21
CA GLU A 134 8.04 3.60 -12.88
C GLU A 134 7.99 3.20 -11.40
N ALA A 135 9.14 2.96 -10.78
CA ALA A 135 9.22 2.55 -9.38
C ALA A 135 8.76 3.67 -8.43
N ALA A 136 9.09 4.92 -8.75
CA ALA A 136 8.69 6.08 -7.96
C ALA A 136 7.20 6.36 -8.15
N GLU A 137 6.70 6.31 -9.38
CA GLU A 137 5.27 6.48 -9.68
C GLU A 137 4.42 5.42 -8.98
N ALA A 138 4.82 4.14 -9.06
CA ALA A 138 4.11 3.06 -8.39
C ALA A 138 4.13 3.20 -6.86
N ALA A 139 5.22 3.72 -6.29
CA ALA A 139 5.29 4.02 -4.86
C ALA A 139 4.37 5.17 -4.46
N ALA A 140 4.40 6.28 -5.19
CA ALA A 140 3.52 7.43 -4.98
C ALA A 140 2.04 7.04 -5.08
N TRP A 141 1.68 6.27 -6.12
CA TRP A 141 0.33 5.74 -6.30
C TRP A 141 -0.11 4.88 -5.11
N LEU A 142 0.72 3.94 -4.67
CA LEU A 142 0.35 3.04 -3.57
C LEU A 142 0.14 3.79 -2.26
N ILE A 143 0.98 4.78 -1.97
CA ILE A 143 0.83 5.67 -0.81
C ILE A 143 -0.49 6.44 -0.89
N ALA A 144 -0.81 7.04 -2.04
CA ALA A 144 -2.07 7.74 -2.24
C ALA A 144 -3.28 6.81 -2.11
N LEU A 145 -3.18 5.58 -2.62
CA LEU A 145 -4.22 4.55 -2.48
C LEU A 145 -4.49 4.25 -1.01
N HIS A 146 -3.47 4.23 -0.15
CA HIS A 146 -3.62 3.95 1.28
C HIS A 146 -4.12 5.14 2.12
N ALA A 147 -4.22 6.34 1.55
CA ALA A 147 -4.65 7.55 2.24
C ALA A 147 -6.17 7.63 2.52
N ASP A 148 -6.80 6.55 3.00
CA ASP A 148 -8.26 6.48 3.23
C ASP A 148 -8.77 7.51 4.23
N HIS A 149 -7.94 7.86 5.20
CA HIS A 149 -8.22 8.90 6.19
C HIS A 149 -8.28 10.31 5.57
N ASP A 150 -7.77 10.50 4.35
CA ASP A 150 -7.68 11.79 3.66
C ASP A 150 -8.31 11.71 2.26
N ARG A 151 -9.65 11.70 2.27
CA ARG A 151 -10.49 11.64 1.07
C ARG A 151 -10.28 12.83 0.13
N PRO A 152 -10.12 14.08 0.61
CA PRO A 152 -9.75 15.20 -0.26
C PRO A 152 -8.44 14.95 -1.01
N PHE A 153 -7.40 14.45 -0.33
CA PHE A 153 -6.12 14.16 -0.98
C PHE A 153 -6.23 13.05 -2.03
N GLN A 154 -6.95 11.95 -1.74
CA GLN A 154 -7.21 10.90 -2.74
C GLN A 154 -7.88 11.45 -4.01
N ARG A 155 -8.87 12.35 -3.86
CA ARG A 155 -9.52 12.98 -5.03
C ARG A 155 -8.58 13.91 -5.79
N HIS A 156 -7.73 14.66 -5.09
CA HIS A 156 -6.71 15.49 -5.74
C HIS A 156 -5.73 14.64 -6.56
N VAL A 157 -5.24 13.53 -5.99
CA VAL A 157 -4.37 12.59 -6.71
C VAL A 157 -5.10 11.93 -7.88
N LEU A 158 -6.38 11.59 -7.75
CA LEU A 158 -7.16 11.04 -8.86
C LEU A 158 -7.17 11.99 -10.07
N GLN A 159 -7.37 13.30 -9.86
CA GLN A 159 -7.32 14.30 -10.93
C GLN A 159 -5.93 14.41 -11.57
N LEU A 160 -4.86 14.25 -10.77
CA LEU A 160 -3.49 14.23 -11.28
C LEU A 160 -3.24 12.96 -12.12
N LEU A 161 -3.69 11.81 -11.66
CA LEU A 161 -3.61 10.54 -12.38
C LEU A 161 -4.44 10.55 -13.65
N GLU A 162 -5.62 11.17 -13.68
CA GLU A 162 -6.42 11.35 -14.90
C GLU A 162 -5.62 12.06 -16.01
N ARG A 163 -4.90 13.13 -15.65
CA ARG A 163 -4.03 13.84 -16.61
C ARG A 163 -2.80 13.02 -16.99
N SER A 164 -2.14 12.39 -16.00
CA SER A 164 -0.91 11.63 -16.23
C SER A 164 -1.15 10.34 -17.03
N THR A 165 -2.30 9.67 -16.84
CA THR A 165 -2.71 8.51 -17.65
C THR A 165 -3.07 8.91 -19.08
N ALA A 166 -3.75 10.05 -19.27
CA ALA A 166 -4.07 10.57 -20.59
C ALA A 166 -2.80 10.93 -21.41
N SER A 167 -1.70 11.31 -20.76
CA SER A 167 -0.41 11.54 -21.40
C SER A 167 0.49 10.30 -21.47
N GLY A 168 0.03 9.14 -21.00
CA GLY A 168 0.82 7.90 -20.96
C GLY A 168 1.98 7.91 -19.94
N GLU A 169 1.96 8.86 -19.00
CA GLU A 169 3.00 9.03 -17.98
C GLU A 169 2.66 8.35 -16.65
N SER A 170 1.47 7.73 -16.53
CA SER A 170 1.11 6.81 -15.45
C SER A 170 0.29 5.64 -16.00
N PRO A 171 0.35 4.43 -15.41
CA PRO A 171 -0.48 3.31 -15.82
C PRO A 171 -1.97 3.54 -15.55
N GLU A 172 -2.84 3.25 -16.53
CA GLU A 172 -4.30 3.41 -16.40
C GLU A 172 -4.88 2.60 -15.22
N ARG A 173 -4.33 1.41 -14.94
CA ARG A 173 -4.68 0.62 -13.75
C ARG A 173 -4.53 1.40 -12.43
N HIS A 174 -3.58 2.31 -12.32
CA HIS A 174 -3.38 3.09 -11.08
C HIS A 174 -4.54 4.05 -10.85
N ARG A 175 -5.03 4.69 -11.92
CA ARG A 175 -6.27 5.46 -11.90
C ARG A 175 -7.47 4.59 -11.55
N ALA A 176 -7.59 3.41 -12.17
CA ALA A 176 -8.72 2.51 -11.95
C ALA A 176 -8.89 2.11 -10.48
N PHE A 177 -7.79 1.69 -9.82
CA PHE A 177 -7.82 1.31 -8.41
C PHE A 177 -8.16 2.48 -7.48
N LEU A 178 -7.59 3.66 -7.72
CA LEU A 178 -7.88 4.82 -6.88
C LEU A 178 -9.32 5.31 -7.06
N TYR A 179 -9.82 5.31 -8.31
CA TYR A 179 -11.21 5.63 -8.61
C TYR A 179 -12.17 4.69 -7.88
N ASP A 180 -11.98 3.38 -8.02
CA ASP A 180 -12.85 2.39 -7.41
C ASP A 180 -12.82 2.46 -5.87
N ARG A 181 -11.64 2.69 -5.29
CA ARG A 181 -11.48 2.93 -3.85
C ARG A 181 -12.21 4.19 -3.39
N ILE A 182 -12.23 5.23 -4.20
CA ILE A 182 -13.02 6.43 -3.92
C ILE A 182 -14.51 6.11 -4.02
N ALA A 183 -14.96 5.49 -5.10
CA ALA A 183 -16.36 5.16 -5.34
C ALA A 183 -16.96 4.31 -4.20
N VAL A 184 -16.28 3.23 -3.80
CA VAL A 184 -16.77 2.34 -2.73
C VAL A 184 -16.91 3.06 -1.39
N ALA A 185 -15.92 3.88 -1.02
CA ALA A 185 -15.99 4.64 0.23
C ALA A 185 -17.02 5.79 0.17
N ASP A 186 -17.43 6.21 -1.02
CA ASP A 186 -18.57 7.10 -1.24
C ASP A 186 -19.90 6.33 -1.39
N HIS A 187 -19.91 5.02 -1.10
CA HIS A 187 -21.05 4.11 -1.24
C HIS A 187 -21.65 4.06 -2.66
N LYS A 188 -20.81 4.26 -3.67
CA LYS A 188 -21.19 4.18 -5.09
C LYS A 188 -20.69 2.88 -5.73
N PRO A 189 -21.36 2.39 -6.78
CA PRO A 189 -20.80 1.34 -7.61
C PRO A 189 -19.44 1.76 -8.16
N GLN A 190 -18.51 0.82 -8.21
CA GLN A 190 -17.17 1.01 -8.75
C GLN A 190 -17.15 0.69 -10.25
N ARG A 191 -16.13 1.16 -10.98
CA ARG A 191 -16.10 1.06 -12.44
C ARG A 191 -15.33 -0.16 -12.94
N TRP A 192 -14.22 -0.52 -12.30
CA TRP A 192 -13.34 -1.61 -12.73
C TRP A 192 -13.40 -2.86 -11.86
N GLY A 193 -14.04 -2.76 -10.70
CA GLY A 193 -14.19 -3.88 -9.78
C GLY A 193 -12.89 -4.23 -9.04
N THR A 194 -12.09 -3.24 -8.63
CA THR A 194 -10.83 -3.49 -7.91
C THR A 194 -11.01 -3.68 -6.40
N GLN A 195 -12.14 -3.23 -5.84
CA GLN A 195 -12.45 -3.27 -4.42
C GLN A 195 -13.47 -4.37 -4.12
N GLY A 196 -13.31 -5.05 -2.99
CA GLY A 196 -14.20 -6.15 -2.62
C GLY A 196 -14.06 -6.57 -1.17
N ARG A 197 -14.75 -7.65 -0.84
CA ARG A 197 -14.80 -8.26 0.49
C ARG A 197 -14.72 -9.76 0.37
N CYS A 198 -14.38 -10.42 1.47
CA CYS A 198 -14.48 -11.86 1.55
C CYS A 198 -15.93 -12.25 1.89
N VAL A 199 -16.47 -13.21 1.16
CA VAL A 199 -17.77 -13.85 1.38
C VAL A 199 -17.53 -15.35 1.27
N ALA A 200 -17.75 -16.09 2.37
CA ALA A 200 -17.54 -17.54 2.39
C ALA A 200 -16.14 -17.96 1.86
N ASN A 201 -15.10 -17.30 2.35
CA ASN A 201 -13.69 -17.49 1.96
C ASN A 201 -13.33 -17.14 0.51
N LYS A 202 -14.25 -16.55 -0.27
CA LYS A 202 -13.98 -16.05 -1.62
C LYS A 202 -14.04 -14.54 -1.64
N TRP A 203 -13.16 -13.92 -2.41
CA TRP A 203 -13.22 -12.50 -2.68
C TRP A 203 -14.33 -12.22 -3.70
N GLU A 204 -15.22 -11.31 -3.32
CA GLU A 204 -16.30 -10.82 -4.16
C GLU A 204 -16.18 -9.30 -4.30
N PRO A 205 -16.33 -8.75 -5.51
CA PRO A 205 -16.31 -7.31 -5.70
C PRO A 205 -17.51 -6.66 -5.02
N PHE A 206 -17.33 -5.43 -4.53
CA PHE A 206 -18.47 -4.54 -4.24
C PHE A 206 -19.22 -4.20 -5.55
N PRO A 207 -20.46 -3.66 -5.49
CA PRO A 207 -21.26 -3.36 -6.67
C PRO A 207 -20.48 -2.62 -7.77
N ILE A 208 -20.68 -3.02 -9.03
CA ILE A 208 -20.00 -2.49 -10.22
C ILE A 208 -21.03 -1.76 -11.08
N GLU A 209 -20.68 -0.60 -11.65
CA GLU A 209 -21.56 0.24 -12.50
C GLU A 209 -22.26 -0.58 -13.60
N ASP A 210 -21.51 -1.40 -14.32
CA ASP A 210 -21.98 -2.36 -15.32
C ASP A 210 -21.08 -3.60 -15.28
N ALA A 211 -21.55 -4.68 -14.65
CA ALA A 211 -20.77 -5.89 -14.47
C ALA A 211 -20.55 -6.66 -15.78
N ASP A 212 -21.46 -6.56 -16.76
CA ASP A 212 -21.40 -7.32 -18.00
C ASP A 212 -20.28 -6.83 -18.91
N THR A 213 -19.96 -5.54 -18.84
CA THR A 213 -18.91 -4.90 -19.65
C THR A 213 -17.62 -4.61 -18.87
N VAL A 214 -17.51 -5.07 -17.62
CA VAL A 214 -16.35 -4.76 -16.76
C VAL A 214 -15.02 -5.19 -17.39
N ASP A 215 -14.97 -6.34 -18.04
CA ASP A 215 -13.73 -6.88 -18.62
C ASP A 215 -13.22 -6.07 -19.81
N GLN A 216 -14.11 -5.37 -20.53
CA GLN A 216 -13.71 -4.43 -21.58
C GLN A 216 -12.95 -3.24 -20.98
N ARG A 217 -13.47 -2.67 -19.88
CA ARG A 217 -12.80 -1.58 -19.16
C ARG A 217 -11.51 -2.03 -18.50
N ARG A 218 -11.47 -3.24 -17.94
CA ARG A 218 -10.27 -3.82 -17.34
C ARG A 218 -9.18 -4.06 -18.39
N SER A 219 -9.54 -4.62 -19.54
CA SER A 219 -8.61 -4.82 -20.66
C SER A 219 -8.02 -3.49 -21.16
N ALA A 220 -8.86 -2.47 -21.38
CA ALA A 220 -8.40 -1.14 -21.77
C ALA A 220 -7.45 -0.48 -20.75
N ALA A 221 -7.57 -0.85 -19.47
CA ALA A 221 -6.69 -0.39 -18.39
C ALA A 221 -5.45 -1.26 -18.16
N GLY A 222 -5.23 -2.29 -18.98
CA GLY A 222 -4.11 -3.24 -18.82
C GLY A 222 -4.26 -4.16 -17.61
N MET A 223 -5.50 -4.47 -17.22
CA MET A 223 -5.82 -5.36 -16.09
C MET A 223 -6.39 -6.70 -16.57
N ALA A 224 -6.08 -7.76 -15.82
CA ALA A 224 -6.62 -9.09 -16.09
C ALA A 224 -8.16 -9.11 -15.96
N PRO A 225 -8.86 -10.00 -16.67
CA PRO A 225 -10.31 -10.20 -16.51
C PRO A 225 -10.71 -10.43 -15.05
N MET A 226 -11.94 -10.07 -14.70
CA MET A 226 -12.49 -10.16 -13.35
C MET A 226 -12.35 -11.57 -12.76
N ALA A 227 -12.66 -12.60 -13.55
CA ALA A 227 -12.52 -14.00 -13.11
C ALA A 227 -11.06 -14.35 -12.72
N THR A 228 -10.08 -13.95 -13.53
CA THR A 228 -8.65 -14.16 -13.24
C THR A 228 -8.22 -13.39 -12.00
N TYR A 229 -8.71 -12.16 -11.84
CA TYR A 229 -8.39 -11.32 -10.69
C TYR A 229 -8.93 -11.89 -9.38
N ARG A 230 -10.20 -12.32 -9.35
CA ARG A 230 -10.82 -12.98 -8.18
C ARG A 230 -9.99 -14.18 -7.72
N SER A 231 -9.66 -15.07 -8.65
CA SER A 231 -8.83 -16.26 -8.37
C SER A 231 -7.45 -15.93 -7.78
N ALA A 232 -6.86 -14.79 -8.13
CA ALA A 232 -5.57 -14.37 -7.58
C ALA A 232 -5.69 -13.76 -6.17
N VAL A 233 -6.81 -13.10 -5.85
CA VAL A 233 -7.03 -12.45 -4.55
C VAL A 233 -7.50 -13.46 -3.49
N ASP A 234 -8.37 -14.41 -3.86
CA ASP A 234 -8.94 -15.46 -3.00
C ASP A 234 -7.93 -16.14 -2.07
N PRO A 235 -6.89 -16.83 -2.59
CA PRO A 235 -5.97 -17.63 -1.76
C PRO A 235 -5.13 -16.75 -0.82
N THR A 236 -4.95 -15.48 -1.15
CA THR A 236 -4.04 -14.57 -0.46
C THR A 236 -4.73 -13.80 0.66
N SER A 237 -6.03 -13.53 0.52
CA SER A 237 -6.73 -12.52 1.34
C SER A 237 -7.94 -13.03 2.10
N CYS A 238 -8.57 -14.12 1.64
CA CYS A 238 -9.89 -14.55 2.14
C CYS A 238 -9.92 -15.89 2.88
N ALA A 239 -8.80 -16.61 2.97
CA ALA A 239 -8.72 -17.83 3.77
C ALA A 239 -9.09 -17.56 5.25
N GLY A 240 -10.06 -18.32 5.78
CA GLY A 240 -10.51 -18.22 7.16
C GLY A 240 -11.45 -17.05 7.45
N LYS A 241 -11.97 -16.37 6.43
CA LYS A 241 -12.89 -15.24 6.55
C LYS A 241 -14.25 -15.63 5.97
N ASN A 242 -15.23 -15.79 6.85
CA ASN A 242 -16.64 -16.00 6.49
C ASN A 242 -17.39 -14.69 6.34
#